data_AF-A0A530QWN5-F1
#
_entry.id   AF-A0A530QWN5-F1
#
_cell.length_a   1.000
_cell.length_b   1.000
_cell.length_c   1.000
_cell.angle_alpha   90.00
_cell.angle_beta   90.00
_cell.angle_gamma   90.00
#
_symmetry.space_group_name_H-M   'P 1'
#
loop_
_entity.id
_entity.type
_entity.pdbx_description
1 polymer ?
#
loop_
_entity_poly.entity_id
_entity_poly.type
_entity_poly.pdbx_seq_one_letter_code
_entity_poly.pdbx_strand_id
1 'polypeptide(L)'
;MSLAKQPTVLVCSCERSMPGFGASVARGCPGARVEAGDQFCGAELDRVRSALSSGGAVTISCTQQAPLFGELAEELGFAGDLVFANIRETGGWSQGAAAAGPKAAALLAMAAEPASAPALVTLSSNGVVLVYGCDATAIDAGRQLAEKLDVTVLLSRPGEIAPHRVWDFPVMQGTIRKARGHLGAFELTVDDFAAPNPSSRDRLRFGISRDGAVSNADIILDLSGGVPLFPAHELRDGYVKADPGDRASVA
;
A
#
# COMPACT_ATOMS: atom_id res chain seq x y z
N MET A 1 36.19 8.43 0.76
CA MET A 1 35.52 7.12 0.62
C MET A 1 35.78 6.36 1.90
N SER A 2 34.82 6.35 2.84
CA SER A 2 34.94 5.53 4.05
C SER A 2 34.97 4.07 3.62
N LEU A 3 36.00 3.30 3.97
CA LEU A 3 35.96 1.85 3.76
C LEU A 3 34.80 1.32 4.60
N ALA A 4 33.76 0.81 3.94
CA ALA A 4 32.69 0.12 4.63
C ALA A 4 33.30 -1.00 5.48
N LYS A 5 33.04 -0.99 6.79
CA LYS A 5 33.50 -2.05 7.69
C LYS A 5 32.90 -3.36 7.24
N GLN A 6 33.71 -4.43 7.27
CA GLN A 6 33.28 -5.75 6.86
C GLN A 6 32.06 -6.20 7.69
N PRO A 7 30.96 -6.67 7.07
CA PRO A 7 29.80 -7.17 7.80
C PRO A 7 30.15 -8.44 8.58
N THR A 8 29.55 -8.64 9.74
CA THR A 8 29.73 -9.84 10.58
C THR A 8 28.47 -10.70 10.56
N VAL A 9 28.62 -12.01 10.37
CA VAL A 9 27.50 -12.98 10.41
C VAL A 9 27.73 -13.97 11.54
N LEU A 10 26.84 -13.96 12.53
CA LEU A 10 26.88 -14.86 13.69
C LEU A 10 25.98 -16.07 13.43
N VAL A 11 26.58 -17.27 13.36
CA VAL A 11 25.93 -18.54 13.04
C VAL A 11 25.87 -19.44 14.27
N CYS A 12 24.70 -19.52 14.89
CA CYS A 12 24.46 -20.26 16.13
C CYS A 12 24.04 -21.72 15.87
N SER A 13 24.58 -22.69 16.62
CA SER A 13 24.07 -24.07 16.66
C SER A 13 22.98 -24.33 17.70
N CYS A 14 22.61 -23.31 18.49
CA CYS A 14 21.54 -23.36 19.48
C CYS A 14 21.68 -24.57 20.42
N GLU A 15 22.76 -24.59 21.20
CA GLU A 15 23.10 -25.70 22.11
C GLU A 15 23.32 -27.04 21.39
N ARG A 16 23.87 -26.98 20.17
CA ARG A 16 24.08 -28.11 19.26
C ARG A 16 22.80 -28.88 18.94
N SER A 17 21.63 -28.24 19.12
CA SER A 17 20.34 -28.81 18.72
C SER A 17 20.15 -28.85 17.20
N MET A 18 21.02 -28.17 16.44
CA MET A 18 21.08 -28.20 14.98
C MET A 18 22.53 -28.28 14.49
N PRO A 19 22.78 -28.74 13.24
CA PRO A 19 24.13 -28.78 12.69
C PRO A 19 24.77 -27.39 12.61
N GLY A 20 26.08 -27.32 12.85
CA GLY A 20 26.84 -26.08 12.68
C GLY A 20 26.99 -25.73 11.20
N PHE A 21 26.42 -24.60 10.76
CA PHE A 21 26.46 -24.18 9.34
C PHE A 21 27.58 -23.18 9.01
N GLY A 22 28.47 -22.84 9.95
CA GLY A 22 29.49 -21.79 9.79
C GLY A 22 30.32 -21.90 8.51
N ALA A 23 30.81 -23.09 8.16
CA ALA A 23 31.58 -23.31 6.93
C ALA A 23 30.74 -23.12 5.64
N SER A 24 29.46 -23.48 5.67
CA SER A 24 28.55 -23.27 4.53
C SER A 24 28.24 -21.79 4.36
N VAL A 25 28.01 -21.08 5.47
CA VAL A 25 27.76 -19.64 5.48
C VAL A 25 29.00 -18.86 5.04
N ALA A 26 30.20 -19.23 5.51
CA ALA A 26 31.45 -18.61 5.05
C ALA A 26 31.66 -18.76 3.53
N ARG A 27 31.24 -19.88 2.95
CA ARG A 27 31.28 -20.10 1.50
C ARG A 27 30.24 -19.28 0.75
N GLY A 28 29.03 -19.14 1.31
CA GLY A 28 27.93 -18.39 0.68
C GLY A 28 28.01 -16.87 0.87
N CYS A 29 28.74 -16.40 1.89
CA CYS A 29 28.88 -15.00 2.25
C CYS A 29 30.37 -14.56 2.29
N PRO A 30 31.12 -14.62 1.16
CA PRO A 30 32.57 -14.41 1.15
C PRO A 30 32.99 -12.98 1.54
N GLY A 31 32.09 -12.00 1.46
CA GLY A 31 32.34 -10.62 1.89
C GLY A 31 32.15 -10.39 3.39
N ALA A 32 31.64 -11.37 4.14
CA ALA A 32 31.34 -11.23 5.56
C ALA A 32 32.35 -11.98 6.44
N ARG A 33 32.60 -11.43 7.63
CA ARG A 33 33.29 -12.12 8.71
C ARG A 33 32.30 -13.07 9.40
N VAL A 34 32.44 -14.37 9.15
CA VAL A 34 31.55 -15.38 9.72
C VAL A 34 32.09 -15.90 11.04
N GLU A 35 31.26 -15.86 12.09
CA GLU A 35 31.54 -16.44 13.39
C GLU A 35 30.54 -17.54 13.72
N ALA A 36 31.02 -18.77 13.89
CA ALA A 36 30.20 -19.86 14.42
C ALA A 36 30.24 -19.86 15.96
N GLY A 37 29.11 -20.21 16.57
CA GLY A 37 28.96 -20.35 18.02
C GLY A 37 27.81 -21.30 18.36
N ASP A 38 27.61 -21.56 19.64
CA ASP A 38 26.63 -22.49 20.18
C ASP A 38 25.50 -21.82 20.96
N GLN A 39 25.83 -20.78 21.74
CA GLN A 39 24.94 -20.11 22.67
C GLN A 39 25.16 -18.59 22.67
N PHE A 40 25.02 -17.95 21.50
CA PHE A 40 25.15 -16.48 21.39
C PHE A 40 24.16 -15.70 22.26
N CYS A 41 23.02 -16.28 22.63
CA CYS A 41 22.06 -15.68 23.57
C CYS A 41 22.32 -16.04 25.05
N GLY A 42 23.38 -16.79 25.34
CA GLY A 42 23.70 -17.31 26.66
C GLY A 42 25.19 -17.18 26.94
N ALA A 43 25.89 -18.31 27.09
CA ALA A 43 27.30 -18.34 27.48
C ALA A 43 28.25 -17.55 26.54
N GLU A 44 27.84 -17.25 25.32
CA GLU A 44 28.63 -16.54 24.32
C GLU A 44 28.11 -15.13 24.00
N LEU A 45 27.26 -14.56 24.85
CA LEU A 45 26.67 -13.22 24.64
C LEU A 45 27.73 -12.12 24.47
N ASP A 46 28.87 -12.26 25.15
CA ASP A 46 30.00 -11.32 25.01
C ASP A 46 30.61 -11.29 23.60
N ARG A 47 30.47 -12.37 22.82
CA ARG A 47 30.90 -12.39 21.40
C ARG A 47 29.96 -11.54 20.55
N VAL A 48 28.67 -11.52 20.86
CA VAL A 48 27.69 -10.63 20.21
C VAL A 48 27.99 -9.17 20.57
N ARG A 49 28.28 -8.89 21.85
CA ARG A 49 28.72 -7.57 22.31
C ARG A 49 29.95 -7.09 21.54
N SER A 50 30.95 -7.96 21.36
CA SER A 50 32.15 -7.64 20.58
C SER A 50 31.84 -7.35 19.10
N ALA A 51 30.96 -8.15 18.47
CA ALA A 51 30.55 -7.94 17.09
C ALA A 51 29.84 -6.59 16.90
N LEU A 52 28.91 -6.23 17.79
CA LEU A 52 28.21 -4.95 17.76
C LEU A 52 29.16 -3.77 17.97
N SER A 53 30.09 -3.86 18.92
CA SER A 53 31.10 -2.81 19.16
C SER A 53 32.07 -2.59 18.00
N SER A 54 32.20 -3.56 17.07
CA SER A 54 33.03 -3.38 15.87
C SER A 54 32.46 -2.33 14.91
N GLY A 55 31.15 -2.06 14.95
CA GLY A 55 30.45 -1.02 14.20
C GLY A 55 30.26 -1.31 12.70
N GLY A 56 30.47 -2.54 12.25
CA GLY A 56 29.99 -3.01 10.93
C GLY A 56 28.56 -3.56 11.03
N ALA A 57 27.89 -3.80 9.89
CA ALA A 57 26.59 -4.47 9.87
C ALA A 57 26.71 -5.88 10.51
N VAL A 58 25.71 -6.28 11.28
CA VAL A 58 25.67 -7.56 12.00
C VAL A 58 24.42 -8.33 11.62
N THR A 59 24.59 -9.57 11.14
CA THR A 59 23.51 -10.51 10.88
C THR A 59 23.58 -11.65 11.89
N ILE A 60 22.51 -11.89 12.65
CA ILE A 60 22.46 -12.95 13.65
C ILE A 60 21.47 -14.04 13.20
N SER A 61 21.92 -15.29 13.23
CA SER A 61 21.13 -16.45 12.75
C SER A 61 20.04 -16.92 13.72
N CYS A 62 19.45 -16.01 14.51
CA CYS A 62 18.41 -16.33 15.48
C CYS A 62 17.37 -15.22 15.50
N THR A 63 16.10 -15.58 15.27
CA THR A 63 14.97 -14.65 15.42
C THR A 63 14.30 -14.76 16.79
N GLN A 64 14.40 -15.91 17.47
CA GLN A 64 13.76 -16.10 18.78
C GLN A 64 14.34 -15.19 19.87
N GLN A 65 15.63 -14.88 19.78
CA GLN A 65 16.35 -14.02 20.73
C GLN A 65 16.64 -12.64 20.16
N ALA A 66 15.93 -12.24 19.10
CA ALA A 66 16.05 -10.91 18.51
C ALA A 66 15.80 -9.77 19.53
N PRO A 67 14.82 -9.85 20.46
CA PRO A 67 14.63 -8.83 21.49
C PRO A 67 15.88 -8.62 22.37
N LEU A 68 16.48 -9.72 22.87
CA LEU A 68 17.71 -9.68 23.67
C LEU A 68 18.86 -8.99 22.93
N PHE A 69 19.05 -9.33 21.65
CA PHE A 69 20.12 -8.74 20.85
C PHE A 69 19.83 -7.28 20.47
N GLY A 70 18.56 -6.92 20.29
CA GLY A 70 18.12 -5.54 20.10
C GLY A 70 18.40 -4.68 21.33
N GLU A 71 18.01 -5.13 22.51
CA GLU A 71 18.32 -4.48 23.79
C GLU A 71 19.83 -4.30 23.97
N LEU A 72 20.62 -5.35 23.70
CA LEU A 72 22.07 -5.28 23.75
C LEU A 72 22.66 -4.25 22.78
N ALA A 73 22.11 -4.14 21.57
CA ALA A 73 22.54 -3.17 20.57
C ALA A 73 22.19 -1.73 20.99
N GLU A 74 21.02 -1.51 21.58
CA GLU A 74 20.61 -0.23 22.15
C GLU A 74 21.51 0.19 23.32
N GLU A 75 21.79 -0.71 24.26
CA GLU A 75 22.73 -0.49 25.38
C GLU A 75 24.12 -0.04 24.91
N LEU A 76 24.58 -0.59 23.78
CA LEU A 76 25.87 -0.28 23.18
C LEU A 76 25.84 0.95 22.26
N GLY A 77 24.68 1.55 22.02
CA GLY A 77 24.52 2.64 21.06
C GLY A 77 24.87 2.24 19.63
N PHE A 78 24.60 0.99 19.25
CA PHE A 78 24.91 0.47 17.93
C PHE A 78 24.03 1.14 16.87
N ALA A 79 24.67 1.86 15.94
CA ALA A 79 24.00 2.60 14.86
C ALA A 79 24.11 1.91 13.48
N GLY A 80 24.63 0.67 13.44
CA GLY A 80 24.72 -0.10 12.20
C GLY A 80 23.47 -0.93 11.93
N ASP A 81 23.47 -1.64 10.81
CA ASP A 81 22.37 -2.55 10.47
C ASP A 81 22.48 -3.83 11.31
N LEU A 82 21.48 -4.07 12.17
CA LEU A 82 21.30 -5.32 12.91
C LEU A 82 20.10 -6.07 12.33
N VAL A 83 20.37 -7.22 11.72
CA VAL A 83 19.36 -8.04 11.04
C VAL A 83 19.38 -9.47 11.54
N PHE A 84 18.24 -10.13 11.47
CA PHE A 84 18.05 -11.47 12.01
C PHE A 84 17.53 -12.42 10.94
N ALA A 85 18.06 -13.64 10.91
CA ALA A 85 17.57 -14.70 10.04
C ALA A 85 17.28 -15.96 10.83
N ASN A 86 16.12 -16.58 10.58
CA ASN A 86 15.80 -17.87 11.19
C ASN A 86 16.43 -18.99 10.36
N ILE A 87 17.45 -19.66 10.89
CA ILE A 87 18.03 -20.88 10.30
C ILE A 87 17.69 -22.16 11.09
N ARG A 88 17.05 -22.03 12.25
CA ARG A 88 16.74 -23.13 13.18
C ARG A 88 15.47 -23.84 12.76
N GLU A 89 14.31 -23.20 12.88
CA GLU A 89 13.02 -23.79 12.48
C GLU A 89 12.92 -23.96 10.96
N THR A 90 13.60 -23.14 10.17
CA THR A 90 13.52 -23.19 8.70
C THR A 90 14.45 -24.21 8.07
N GLY A 91 15.32 -24.87 8.83
CA GLY A 91 16.27 -25.86 8.29
C GLY A 91 17.01 -26.67 9.33
N GLY A 92 17.53 -26.04 10.38
CA GLY A 92 18.34 -26.67 11.43
C GLY A 92 17.64 -27.79 12.20
N TRP A 93 16.32 -27.72 12.40
CA TRP A 93 15.50 -28.77 13.03
C TRP A 93 14.68 -29.60 12.04
N SER A 94 14.95 -29.47 10.75
CA SER A 94 14.27 -30.27 9.72
C SER A 94 14.87 -31.67 9.58
N GLN A 95 14.13 -32.60 8.98
CA GLN A 95 14.68 -33.92 8.61
C GLN A 95 15.88 -33.82 7.65
N GLY A 96 15.97 -32.75 6.88
CA GLY A 96 17.06 -32.47 5.94
C GLY A 96 18.20 -31.61 6.52
N ALA A 97 18.26 -31.42 7.84
CA ALA A 97 19.17 -30.46 8.47
C ALA A 97 20.65 -30.65 8.08
N ALA A 98 21.12 -31.90 7.93
CA ALA A 98 22.49 -32.19 7.52
C ALA A 98 22.89 -31.56 6.17
N ALA A 99 21.93 -31.36 5.27
CA ALA A 99 22.12 -30.74 3.95
C ALA A 99 21.66 -29.27 3.90
N ALA A 100 21.22 -28.68 5.01
CA ALA A 100 20.61 -27.34 5.04
C ALA A 100 21.63 -26.18 5.06
N GLY A 101 22.93 -26.48 5.07
CA GLY A 101 23.99 -25.45 5.08
C GLY A 101 23.87 -24.39 3.99
N PRO A 102 23.66 -24.76 2.70
CA PRO A 102 23.43 -23.78 1.63
C PRO A 102 22.18 -22.94 1.84
N LYS A 103 21.10 -23.52 2.39
CA LYS A 103 19.88 -22.79 2.74
C LYS A 103 20.13 -21.77 3.85
N ALA A 104 20.87 -22.16 4.89
CA ALA A 104 21.25 -21.24 5.97
C ALA A 104 22.09 -20.06 5.45
N ALA A 105 23.04 -20.33 4.55
CA ALA A 105 23.82 -19.27 3.90
C ALA A 105 22.93 -18.32 3.09
N ALA A 106 22.01 -18.86 2.28
CA ALA A 106 21.08 -18.04 1.50
C ALA A 106 20.18 -17.18 2.38
N LEU A 107 19.62 -17.73 3.47
CA LEU A 107 18.76 -16.97 4.38
C LEU A 107 19.51 -15.83 5.09
N LEU A 108 20.77 -16.06 5.47
CA LEU A 108 21.60 -15.04 6.10
C LEU A 108 22.02 -13.96 5.10
N ALA A 109 22.37 -14.34 3.87
CA ALA A 109 22.67 -13.39 2.80
C ALA A 109 21.43 -12.52 2.47
N MET A 110 20.26 -13.16 2.31
CA MET A 110 18.99 -12.45 2.06
C MET A 110 18.64 -11.46 3.18
N ALA A 111 18.88 -11.82 4.45
CA ALA A 111 18.62 -10.93 5.57
C ALA A 111 19.57 -9.73 5.61
N ALA A 112 20.80 -9.88 5.09
CA ALA A 112 21.80 -8.83 5.02
C ALA A 112 21.63 -7.89 3.82
N GLU A 113 20.76 -8.21 2.87
CA GLU A 113 20.48 -7.34 1.73
C GLU A 113 19.78 -6.05 2.19
N PRO A 114 20.26 -4.85 1.79
CA PRO A 114 19.62 -3.59 2.13
C PRO A 114 18.18 -3.54 1.61
N ALA A 115 17.21 -3.42 2.51
CA ALA A 115 15.83 -3.15 2.12
C ALA A 115 15.71 -1.68 1.69
N SER A 116 15.34 -1.44 0.43
CA SER A 116 14.92 -0.09 0.01
C SER A 116 13.61 0.25 0.71
N ALA A 117 13.58 1.36 1.44
CA ALA A 117 12.33 1.88 1.97
C ALA A 117 11.32 2.05 0.82
N PRO A 118 10.04 1.68 1.00
CA PRO A 118 9.06 1.86 -0.05
C PRO A 118 8.97 3.35 -0.42
N ALA A 119 8.84 3.63 -1.71
CA ALA A 119 8.63 5.00 -2.17
C ALA A 119 7.32 5.53 -1.56
N LEU A 120 7.41 6.62 -0.82
CA LEU A 120 6.24 7.33 -0.33
C LEU A 120 5.68 8.19 -1.47
N VAL A 121 4.38 8.04 -1.73
CA VAL A 121 3.65 8.85 -2.71
C VAL A 121 2.66 9.72 -1.95
N THR A 122 2.72 11.02 -2.15
CA THR A 122 1.76 11.97 -1.58
C THR A 122 0.59 12.16 -2.56
N LEU A 123 -0.63 11.95 -2.07
CA LEU A 123 -1.87 12.27 -2.79
C LEU A 123 -2.46 13.56 -2.21
N SER A 124 -3.02 14.42 -3.05
CA SER A 124 -3.60 15.70 -2.65
C SER A 124 -4.90 15.94 -3.40
N SER A 125 -5.92 16.46 -2.71
CA SER A 125 -7.24 16.78 -3.28
C SER A 125 -7.58 18.23 -2.96
N ASN A 126 -8.11 18.97 -3.93
CA ASN A 126 -8.67 20.30 -3.76
C ASN A 126 -10.16 20.27 -3.40
N GLY A 127 -10.74 19.08 -3.22
CA GLY A 127 -12.13 18.90 -2.84
C GLY A 127 -13.11 18.96 -4.02
N VAL A 128 -12.66 18.74 -5.25
CA VAL A 128 -13.56 18.66 -6.43
C VAL A 128 -14.17 17.26 -6.52
N VAL A 129 -15.49 17.14 -6.43
CA VAL A 129 -16.20 15.85 -6.47
C VAL A 129 -17.15 15.76 -7.64
N LEU A 130 -17.06 14.64 -8.38
CA LEU A 130 -18.09 14.24 -9.33
C LEU A 130 -19.01 13.19 -8.71
N VAL A 131 -20.30 13.50 -8.57
CA VAL A 131 -21.33 12.52 -8.23
C VAL A 131 -21.94 11.98 -9.52
N TYR A 132 -21.79 10.68 -9.75
CA TYR A 132 -22.28 10.00 -10.95
C TYR A 132 -23.47 9.10 -10.60
N GLY A 133 -24.62 9.29 -11.25
CA GLY A 133 -25.82 8.52 -10.95
C GLY A 133 -26.84 8.53 -12.08
N CYS A 134 -28.08 8.10 -11.80
CA CYS A 134 -29.15 8.04 -12.80
C CYS A 134 -30.49 8.66 -12.35
N ASP A 135 -30.62 9.04 -11.07
CA ASP A 135 -31.87 9.53 -10.49
C ASP A 135 -31.63 10.68 -9.48
N ALA A 136 -32.70 11.04 -8.75
CA ALA A 136 -32.67 12.12 -7.77
C ALA A 136 -31.72 11.86 -6.59
N THR A 137 -31.40 10.59 -6.29
CA THR A 137 -30.49 10.22 -5.20
C THR A 137 -29.10 10.82 -5.41
N ALA A 138 -28.63 10.91 -6.67
CA ALA A 138 -27.35 11.55 -7.00
C ALA A 138 -27.36 13.06 -6.75
N ILE A 139 -28.50 13.72 -6.99
CA ILE A 139 -28.67 15.15 -6.70
C ILE A 139 -28.68 15.38 -5.20
N ASP A 140 -29.40 14.53 -4.45
CA ASP A 140 -29.48 14.65 -2.98
C ASP A 140 -28.13 14.38 -2.31
N ALA A 141 -27.36 13.41 -2.79
CA ALA A 141 -25.98 13.19 -2.35
C ALA A 141 -25.09 14.41 -2.68
N GLY A 142 -25.25 15.00 -3.87
CA GLY A 142 -24.57 16.25 -4.23
C GLY A 142 -24.84 17.38 -3.25
N ARG A 143 -26.09 17.56 -2.80
CA ARG A 143 -26.45 18.58 -1.80
C ARG A 143 -25.78 18.36 -0.45
N GLN A 144 -25.70 17.10 -0.01
CA GLN A 144 -25.04 16.78 1.26
C GLN A 144 -23.54 17.07 1.23
N LEU A 145 -22.91 16.98 0.06
CA LEU A 145 -21.48 17.25 -0.13
C LEU A 145 -21.16 18.73 -0.41
N ALA A 146 -22.12 19.51 -0.90
CA ALA A 146 -21.93 20.87 -1.37
C ALA A 146 -21.46 21.87 -0.30
N GLU A 147 -21.64 21.56 0.99
CA GLU A 147 -21.10 22.39 2.08
C GLU A 147 -19.58 22.30 2.21
N LYS A 148 -18.97 21.21 1.73
CA LYS A 148 -17.54 20.89 1.97
C LYS A 148 -16.72 20.70 0.69
N LEU A 149 -17.38 20.38 -0.42
CA LEU A 149 -16.74 20.00 -1.68
C LEU A 149 -17.31 20.84 -2.83
N ASP A 150 -16.50 21.03 -3.87
CA ASP A 150 -16.95 21.60 -5.13
C ASP A 150 -17.62 20.50 -5.96
N VAL A 151 -18.95 20.52 -6.01
CA VAL A 151 -19.77 19.41 -6.51
C VAL A 151 -20.12 19.61 -7.97
N THR A 152 -20.02 18.54 -8.76
CA THR A 152 -20.74 18.40 -10.03
C THR A 152 -21.52 17.09 -10.01
N VAL A 153 -22.78 17.12 -10.44
CA VAL A 153 -23.59 15.91 -10.62
C VAL A 153 -23.69 15.58 -12.11
N LEU A 154 -23.36 14.35 -12.46
CA LEU A 154 -23.50 13.81 -13.80
C LEU A 154 -24.50 12.66 -13.82
N LEU A 155 -25.60 12.85 -14.55
CA LEU A 155 -26.68 11.89 -14.65
C LEU A 155 -26.57 11.09 -15.95
N SER A 156 -26.33 9.79 -15.83
CA SER A 156 -26.30 8.86 -16.95
C SER A 156 -27.69 8.33 -17.23
N ARG A 157 -28.20 8.60 -18.44
CA ARG A 157 -29.53 8.16 -18.91
C ARG A 157 -30.62 8.41 -17.86
N PRO A 158 -30.81 9.67 -17.43
CA PRO A 158 -31.68 9.98 -16.30
C PRO A 158 -33.13 9.55 -16.56
N GLY A 159 -33.77 9.04 -15.51
CA GLY A 159 -35.21 8.78 -15.50
C GLY A 159 -36.04 10.06 -15.40
N GLU A 160 -37.28 9.93 -14.91
CA GLU A 160 -38.13 11.10 -14.68
C GLU A 160 -37.73 11.82 -13.40
N ILE A 161 -36.96 12.90 -13.54
CA ILE A 161 -36.52 13.76 -12.45
C ILE A 161 -37.23 15.10 -12.57
N ALA A 162 -37.83 15.58 -11.48
CA ALA A 162 -38.44 16.91 -11.47
C ALA A 162 -37.34 18.00 -11.61
N PRO A 163 -37.52 19.01 -12.47
CA PRO A 163 -36.52 20.07 -12.61
C PRO A 163 -36.51 20.95 -11.35
N HIS A 164 -35.32 21.35 -10.92
CA HIS A 164 -35.18 22.34 -9.84
C HIS A 164 -35.20 23.77 -10.40
N ARG A 165 -35.72 24.72 -9.61
CA ARG A 165 -35.81 26.12 -10.04
C ARG A 165 -34.45 26.81 -10.12
N VAL A 166 -33.57 26.50 -9.17
CA VAL A 166 -32.20 27.01 -9.06
C VAL A 166 -31.32 25.85 -8.62
N TRP A 167 -30.23 25.59 -9.32
CA TRP A 167 -29.29 24.54 -8.92
C TRP A 167 -28.17 25.14 -8.09
N ASP A 168 -27.84 24.49 -6.96
CA ASP A 168 -26.74 24.90 -6.08
C ASP A 168 -25.36 24.56 -6.68
N PHE A 169 -25.34 23.62 -7.62
CA PHE A 169 -24.17 23.12 -8.34
C PHE A 169 -24.55 22.63 -9.75
N PRO A 170 -23.58 22.45 -10.66
CA PRO A 170 -23.84 21.89 -11.99
C PRO A 170 -24.50 20.50 -11.95
N VAL A 171 -25.65 20.36 -12.60
CA VAL A 171 -26.33 19.06 -12.83
C VAL A 171 -26.39 18.81 -14.34
N MET A 172 -25.56 17.90 -14.83
CA MET A 172 -25.36 17.62 -16.26
C MET A 172 -25.85 16.23 -16.61
N GLN A 173 -26.17 16.00 -17.88
CA GLN A 173 -26.34 14.65 -18.42
C GLN A 173 -25.00 14.17 -18.99
N GLY A 174 -24.74 12.87 -18.87
CA GLY A 174 -23.73 12.18 -19.65
C GLY A 174 -23.41 10.78 -19.12
N THR A 175 -22.81 9.97 -19.97
CA THR A 175 -22.38 8.61 -19.62
C THR A 175 -20.86 8.52 -19.66
N ILE A 176 -20.25 8.08 -18.56
CA ILE A 176 -18.79 7.94 -18.48
C ILE A 176 -18.38 6.72 -19.32
N ARG A 177 -17.69 6.98 -20.44
CA ARG A 177 -17.10 5.94 -21.31
C ARG A 177 -15.78 5.42 -20.73
N LYS A 178 -14.97 6.31 -20.16
CA LYS A 178 -13.63 5.97 -19.64
C LYS A 178 -13.32 6.78 -18.40
N ALA A 179 -12.72 6.14 -17.41
CA ALA A 179 -12.17 6.77 -16.22
C ALA A 179 -10.71 6.36 -16.05
N ARG A 180 -9.83 7.30 -15.67
CA ARG A 180 -8.45 7.02 -15.28
C ARG A 180 -7.99 7.97 -14.19
N GLY A 181 -6.93 7.60 -13.49
CA GLY A 181 -6.29 8.45 -12.48
C GLY A 181 -6.35 7.84 -11.09
N HIS A 182 -6.18 8.71 -10.10
CA HIS A 182 -6.17 8.43 -8.67
C HIS A 182 -6.78 9.61 -7.91
N LEU A 183 -6.96 9.47 -6.60
CA LEU A 183 -7.37 10.57 -5.70
C LEU A 183 -6.61 11.86 -6.04
N GLY A 184 -7.35 12.94 -6.32
CA GLY A 184 -6.80 14.24 -6.67
C GLY A 184 -6.51 14.49 -8.16
N ALA A 185 -6.65 13.47 -9.00
CA ALA A 185 -6.30 13.56 -10.42
C ALA A 185 -7.08 12.55 -11.29
N PHE A 186 -8.39 12.46 -11.11
CA PHE A 186 -9.23 11.68 -12.01
C PHE A 186 -9.54 12.46 -13.28
N GLU A 187 -9.45 11.78 -14.42
CA GLU A 187 -9.91 12.26 -15.71
C GLU A 187 -10.95 11.29 -16.28
N LEU A 188 -12.07 11.85 -16.71
CA LEU A 188 -13.24 11.14 -17.20
C LEU A 188 -13.55 11.57 -18.63
N THR A 189 -13.76 10.60 -19.51
CA THR A 189 -14.32 10.81 -20.85
C THR A 189 -15.81 10.53 -20.80
N VAL A 190 -16.61 11.53 -21.11
CA VAL A 190 -18.07 11.55 -20.98
C VAL A 190 -18.72 11.70 -22.36
N ASP A 191 -19.60 10.77 -22.68
CA ASP A 191 -20.47 10.83 -23.85
C ASP A 191 -21.86 11.33 -23.48
N ASP A 192 -22.68 11.61 -24.50
CA ASP A 192 -24.03 12.14 -24.32
C ASP A 192 -24.05 13.39 -23.42
N PHE A 193 -22.94 14.14 -23.39
CA PHE A 193 -22.75 15.25 -22.46
C PHE A 193 -23.64 16.42 -22.86
N ALA A 194 -24.54 16.82 -21.96
CA ALA A 194 -25.48 17.91 -22.21
C ALA A 194 -25.82 18.68 -20.94
N ALA A 195 -25.98 20.00 -21.10
CA ALA A 195 -26.49 20.88 -20.04
C ALA A 195 -28.02 20.78 -19.91
N PRO A 196 -28.58 21.03 -18.72
CA PRO A 196 -30.02 21.03 -18.52
C PRO A 196 -30.67 22.16 -19.32
N ASN A 197 -31.82 21.88 -19.93
CA ASN A 197 -32.59 22.86 -20.67
C ASN A 197 -33.30 23.80 -19.68
N PRO A 198 -33.07 25.13 -19.74
CA PRO A 198 -33.72 26.10 -18.86
C PRO A 198 -35.25 26.10 -18.93
N SER A 199 -35.83 25.63 -20.04
CA SER A 199 -37.28 25.52 -20.24
C SER A 199 -37.87 24.20 -19.74
N SER A 200 -37.12 23.38 -19.00
CA SER A 200 -37.64 22.17 -18.35
C SER A 200 -38.73 22.52 -17.34
N ARG A 201 -39.93 21.92 -17.48
CA ARG A 201 -41.10 22.19 -16.61
C ARG A 201 -41.59 20.95 -15.86
N ASP A 202 -42.08 19.95 -16.59
CA ASP A 202 -42.66 18.75 -15.98
C ASP A 202 -41.59 17.72 -15.59
N ARG A 203 -40.49 17.67 -16.35
CA ARG A 203 -39.31 16.83 -16.11
C ARG A 203 -38.06 17.53 -16.59
N LEU A 204 -36.93 17.19 -15.97
CA LEU A 204 -35.61 17.66 -16.34
C LEU A 204 -35.26 17.12 -17.73
N ARG A 205 -35.06 18.03 -18.68
CA ARG A 205 -34.63 17.73 -20.04
C ARG A 205 -33.26 18.33 -20.27
N PHE A 206 -32.50 17.72 -21.16
CA PHE A 206 -31.17 18.19 -21.53
C PHE A 206 -31.16 18.69 -22.97
N GLY A 207 -30.21 19.57 -23.27
CA GLY A 207 -30.01 20.13 -24.60
C GLY A 207 -29.42 19.13 -25.60
N ILE A 208 -28.83 19.66 -26.68
CA ILE A 208 -28.10 18.86 -27.66
C ILE A 208 -26.86 18.27 -26.99
N SER A 209 -26.71 16.95 -27.07
CA SER A 209 -25.57 16.24 -26.51
C SER A 209 -24.36 16.24 -27.44
N ARG A 210 -23.19 15.99 -26.85
CA ARG A 210 -21.94 15.74 -27.57
C ARG A 210 -21.13 14.65 -26.88
N ASP A 211 -20.37 13.93 -27.69
CA ASP A 211 -19.50 12.86 -27.20
C ASP A 211 -18.08 13.32 -26.93
N GLY A 212 -17.36 12.55 -26.10
CA GLY A 212 -15.94 12.79 -25.82
C GLY A 212 -15.65 14.06 -25.00
N ALA A 213 -16.60 14.54 -24.20
CA ALA A 213 -16.32 15.59 -23.22
C ALA A 213 -15.32 15.09 -22.17
N VAL A 214 -14.41 15.96 -21.74
CA VAL A 214 -13.45 15.64 -20.68
C VAL A 214 -13.88 16.35 -19.40
N SER A 215 -13.95 15.60 -18.30
CA SER A 215 -14.21 16.11 -16.95
C SER A 215 -13.10 15.66 -16.01
N ASN A 216 -12.69 16.55 -15.10
CA ASN A 216 -11.70 16.27 -14.07
C ASN A 216 -12.36 16.32 -12.70
N ALA A 217 -11.93 15.45 -11.79
CA ALA A 217 -12.37 15.45 -10.40
C ALA A 217 -11.25 14.92 -9.50
N ASP A 218 -11.27 15.32 -8.23
CA ASP A 218 -10.38 14.74 -7.23
C ASP A 218 -10.98 13.47 -6.63
N ILE A 219 -12.31 13.45 -6.52
CA ILE A 219 -13.11 12.40 -5.90
C ILE A 219 -14.28 12.06 -6.85
N ILE A 220 -14.64 10.79 -6.91
CA ILE A 220 -15.82 10.32 -7.64
C ILE A 220 -16.71 9.54 -6.67
N LEU A 221 -17.98 9.95 -6.57
CA LEU A 221 -19.03 9.18 -5.91
C LEU A 221 -19.91 8.54 -6.99
N ASP A 222 -19.79 7.24 -7.18
CA ASP A 222 -20.54 6.45 -8.15
C ASP A 222 -21.77 5.79 -7.50
N LEU A 223 -22.92 6.39 -7.79
CA LEU A 223 -24.28 5.97 -7.45
C LEU A 223 -25.05 5.48 -8.69
N SER A 224 -24.35 5.10 -9.77
CA SER A 224 -25.00 4.72 -11.03
C SER A 224 -25.75 3.39 -10.98
N GLY A 225 -25.51 2.55 -9.96
CA GLY A 225 -25.98 1.17 -9.90
C GLY A 225 -25.37 0.25 -10.99
N GLY A 226 -24.50 0.77 -11.84
CA GLY A 226 -23.83 0.04 -12.92
C GLY A 226 -22.55 -0.66 -12.47
N VAL A 227 -21.82 -1.22 -13.45
CA VAL A 227 -20.48 -1.78 -13.23
C VAL A 227 -19.53 -0.67 -12.73
N PRO A 228 -18.64 -0.94 -11.76
CA PRO A 228 -17.67 0.05 -11.31
C PRO A 228 -16.82 0.62 -12.45
N LEU A 229 -16.44 1.91 -12.33
CA LEU A 229 -15.62 2.60 -13.34
C LEU A 229 -14.17 2.11 -13.38
N PHE A 230 -13.71 1.44 -12.32
CA PHE A 230 -12.35 0.94 -12.17
C PHE A 230 -12.34 -0.54 -11.78
N PRO A 231 -11.36 -1.34 -12.25
CA PRO A 231 -11.11 -2.67 -11.71
C PRO A 231 -10.56 -2.57 -10.28
N ALA A 232 -10.87 -3.56 -9.43
CA ALA A 232 -10.49 -3.58 -8.01
C ALA A 232 -10.77 -2.25 -7.31
N HIS A 233 -11.99 -1.72 -7.54
CA HIS A 233 -12.38 -0.39 -7.14
C HIS A 233 -12.29 -0.10 -5.64
N GLU A 234 -12.41 -1.13 -4.82
CA GLU A 234 -12.24 -1.10 -3.37
C GLU A 234 -10.83 -0.68 -2.92
N LEU A 235 -9.83 -0.76 -3.82
CA LEU A 235 -8.46 -0.30 -3.60
C LEU A 235 -8.18 1.08 -4.23
N ARG A 236 -9.20 1.73 -4.80
CA ARG A 236 -9.04 3.00 -5.52
C ARG A 236 -9.42 4.15 -4.60
N ASP A 237 -8.43 4.69 -3.90
CA ASP A 237 -8.61 5.90 -3.09
C ASP A 237 -9.25 7.02 -3.92
N GLY A 238 -10.25 7.68 -3.34
CA GLY A 238 -11.01 8.77 -3.98
C GLY A 238 -12.12 8.31 -4.93
N TYR A 239 -12.26 7.01 -5.25
CA TYR A 239 -13.43 6.48 -5.94
C TYR A 239 -14.28 5.68 -4.97
N VAL A 240 -15.48 6.18 -4.69
CA VAL A 240 -16.45 5.54 -3.81
C VAL A 240 -17.61 5.05 -4.66
N LYS A 241 -17.86 3.75 -4.63
CA LYS A 241 -19.05 3.16 -5.22
C LYS A 241 -20.04 2.80 -4.12
N ALA A 242 -21.26 3.29 -4.24
CA ALA A 242 -22.35 2.95 -3.34
C ALA A 242 -23.57 2.50 -4.14
N ASP A 243 -24.38 1.65 -3.54
CA ASP A 243 -25.62 1.18 -4.15
C ASP A 243 -26.70 2.27 -3.92
N PRO A 244 -27.22 2.92 -4.97
CA PRO A 244 -28.27 3.92 -4.82
C PRO A 244 -29.55 3.37 -4.16
N GLY A 245 -29.77 2.04 -4.19
CA GLY A 245 -30.88 1.37 -3.51
C GLY A 245 -30.67 1.12 -2.01
N ASP A 246 -29.43 1.19 -1.53
CA ASP A 246 -29.09 1.01 -0.12
C ASP A 246 -28.84 2.37 0.55
N ARG A 247 -29.85 2.86 1.26
CA ARG A 247 -29.81 4.13 1.99
C ARG A 247 -28.67 4.24 3.00
N ALA A 248 -28.17 3.12 3.54
CA ALA A 248 -27.04 3.14 4.48
C ALA A 248 -25.70 3.35 3.77
N SER A 249 -25.61 3.02 2.47
CA SER A 249 -24.39 3.18 1.66
C SER A 249 -24.24 4.58 1.06
N VAL A 250 -25.31 5.38 1.07
CA VAL A 250 -25.39 6.73 0.46
C VAL A 250 -25.39 7.86 1.52
N ALA A 251 -25.50 7.52 2.80
CA ALA A 251 -25.60 8.45 3.93
C ALA A 251 -24.25 8.84 4.55
#